data_AF-L2G2X9-F1
#
_entry.id   AF-L2G2X9-F1
#
_cell.length_a   1.000
_cell.length_b   1.000
_cell.length_c   1.000
_cell.angle_alpha   90.00
_cell.angle_beta   90.00
_cell.angle_gamma   90.00
#
_symmetry.space_group_name_H-M   'P 1'
#
loop_
_entity.id
_entity.type
_entity.pdbx_description
1 polymer ?
#
loop_
_entity_poly.entity_id
_entity_poly.type
_entity_poly.pdbx_seq_one_letter_code
_entity_poly.pdbx_strand_id
1 'polypeptide(L)'
;MVNHNQSLYHEPRSPRSADRQIARHGLPNRRLPHPPLPRDRDRDPPPENPLAKQHSVSDYVAATGSPPNLKGFIFLETDRKHDLEAGVKDASGWEFPLMEVSWLRRIAEGKPRDGEGHGEEHKDLCLGIIPWAPLPSGAEAMQKYLDHVKEVAGEHVWPKIRGFRYLLQDKPHGTGLTDDFIDSLKLLRVPEEEKVTFIINHLCKPDLGVINTTDPSFIYWRTSIFALSACSKTYIKLSGGFSEMPDSLKKQDPNALFEALFPWLGVVLATFGPRRTMSGSDWPVCTVGVDEAWRKWKLLVERMCYMATMDPEDQAELFGGTALRAYGLTGFSLVF
;
A
#
# COMPACT_ATOMS: atom_id res chain seq x y z
N MET A 1 10.79 8.07 7.41
CA MET A 1 9.48 7.50 7.79
C MET A 1 8.72 7.22 6.51
N VAL A 2 8.28 5.99 6.25
CA VAL A 2 7.50 5.67 5.05
C VAL A 2 6.04 5.97 5.34
N ASN A 3 5.50 7.00 4.68
CA ASN A 3 4.29 7.66 5.12
C ASN A 3 3.04 7.19 4.37
N HIS A 4 1.90 7.10 5.06
CA HIS A 4 0.61 6.67 4.51
C HIS A 4 -0.39 7.80 4.71
N ASN A 5 -0.98 8.31 3.64
CA ASN A 5 -2.02 9.33 3.70
C ASN A 5 -3.37 8.71 3.39
N GLN A 6 -4.02 8.13 4.39
CA GLN A 6 -5.46 7.86 4.29
C GLN A 6 -6.23 9.15 4.56
N SER A 7 -6.13 10.12 3.65
CA SER A 7 -7.04 11.25 3.61
C SER A 7 -7.87 11.12 2.34
N LEU A 8 -9.14 10.76 2.52
CA LEU A 8 -10.18 10.93 1.52
C LEU A 8 -10.28 12.43 1.24
N TYR A 9 -9.72 12.89 0.12
CA TYR A 9 -9.90 14.26 -0.32
C TYR A 9 -11.39 14.43 -0.68
N HIS A 10 -12.14 15.16 0.13
CA HIS A 10 -13.52 15.53 -0.15
C HIS A 10 -13.54 16.90 -0.84
N GLU A 11 -13.96 16.94 -2.11
CA GLU A 11 -14.51 18.17 -2.69
C GLU A 11 -16.04 18.25 -2.44
N PRO A 12 -16.60 19.46 -2.29
CA PRO A 12 -18.03 19.65 -2.04
C PRO A 12 -18.88 19.12 -3.20
N ARG A 13 -19.91 18.34 -2.87
CA ARG A 13 -20.81 17.67 -3.82
C ARG A 13 -21.47 18.67 -4.78
N SER A 14 -21.36 18.42 -6.07
CA SER A 14 -22.33 18.88 -7.08
C SER A 14 -23.60 18.00 -7.03
N PRO A 15 -24.82 18.52 -7.28
CA PRO A 15 -26.06 17.77 -7.06
C PRO A 15 -26.24 16.60 -8.05
N ARG A 16 -26.68 15.48 -7.49
CA ARG A 16 -27.04 14.19 -8.10
C ARG A 16 -27.75 14.29 -9.45
N SER A 17 -27.37 13.41 -10.39
CA SER A 17 -28.30 12.84 -11.39
C SER A 17 -28.57 11.38 -11.04
N ALA A 18 -29.84 11.00 -11.21
CA ALA A 18 -30.47 9.81 -10.65
C ALA A 18 -30.32 8.55 -11.53
N ASP A 19 -30.35 7.40 -10.85
CA ASP A 19 -30.82 6.07 -11.22
C ASP A 19 -30.93 5.65 -12.70
N ARG A 20 -30.37 4.48 -13.00
CA ARG A 20 -31.00 3.49 -13.90
C ARG A 20 -30.52 2.07 -13.60
N GLN A 21 -31.38 1.31 -12.92
CA GLN A 21 -31.36 -0.15 -12.87
C GLN A 21 -31.76 -0.71 -14.25
N ILE A 22 -30.97 -1.62 -14.82
CA ILE A 22 -31.40 -2.50 -15.91
C ILE A 22 -31.20 -3.94 -15.46
N ALA A 23 -32.31 -4.65 -15.29
CA ALA A 23 -32.37 -6.08 -15.03
C ALA A 23 -32.14 -6.87 -16.33
N ARG A 24 -31.43 -8.01 -16.24
CA ARG A 24 -31.51 -9.10 -17.21
C ARG A 24 -31.54 -10.45 -16.48
N HIS A 25 -32.58 -11.23 -16.76
CA HIS A 25 -32.78 -12.61 -16.34
C HIS A 25 -32.02 -13.59 -17.24
N GLY A 26 -31.47 -14.67 -16.64
CA GLY A 26 -30.94 -15.84 -17.36
C GLY A 26 -30.33 -16.92 -16.43
N LEU A 27 -31.17 -17.90 -16.06
CA LEU A 27 -31.02 -19.30 -15.55
C LEU A 27 -29.68 -19.89 -15.01
N PRO A 28 -29.74 -20.93 -14.14
CA PRO A 28 -28.84 -21.09 -13.00
C PRO A 28 -27.65 -22.03 -13.25
N ASN A 29 -26.46 -21.64 -12.78
CA ASN A 29 -25.33 -22.54 -12.60
C ASN A 29 -25.17 -22.81 -11.09
N ARG A 30 -25.32 -24.07 -10.67
CA ARG A 30 -25.18 -24.49 -9.26
C ARG A 30 -23.73 -24.32 -8.80
N ARG A 31 -23.41 -23.16 -8.22
CA ARG A 31 -22.34 -23.00 -7.23
C ARG A 31 -23.00 -22.75 -5.89
N LEU A 32 -22.59 -23.49 -4.86
CA LEU A 32 -23.01 -23.25 -3.48
C LEU A 32 -22.73 -21.78 -3.12
N PRO A 33 -23.72 -20.99 -2.72
CA PRO A 33 -23.48 -19.62 -2.33
C PRO A 33 -22.94 -19.63 -0.89
N HIS A 34 -21.63 -19.42 -0.74
CA HIS A 34 -21.16 -18.82 0.50
C HIS A 34 -21.51 -17.34 0.43
N PRO A 35 -22.28 -16.79 1.38
CA PRO A 35 -22.50 -15.36 1.40
C PRO A 35 -21.13 -14.70 1.62
N PRO A 36 -20.73 -13.70 0.82
CA PRO A 36 -19.65 -12.83 1.25
C PRO A 36 -20.10 -12.24 2.60
N LEU A 37 -19.29 -12.41 3.64
CA LEU A 37 -19.49 -11.65 4.87
C LEU A 37 -19.46 -10.17 4.45
N PRO A 38 -20.55 -9.40 4.67
CA PRO A 38 -20.50 -7.98 4.38
C PRO A 38 -19.57 -7.36 5.40
N ARG A 39 -18.30 -7.13 5.01
CA ARG A 39 -17.49 -6.12 5.67
C ARG A 39 -18.08 -4.80 5.19
N ASP A 40 -18.83 -4.14 6.06
CA ASP A 40 -19.40 -2.79 5.84
C ASP A 40 -18.25 -1.77 5.83
N ARG A 41 -17.32 -1.90 4.87
CA ARG A 41 -16.14 -1.03 4.65
C ARG A 41 -16.39 -0.05 3.49
N ASP A 42 -17.48 -0.20 2.74
CA ASP A 42 -17.90 0.70 1.65
C ASP A 42 -18.57 2.01 2.14
N ARG A 43 -18.72 2.18 3.46
CA ARG A 43 -19.19 3.43 4.05
C ARG A 43 -17.98 4.24 4.51
N ASP A 44 -17.91 5.48 4.03
CA ASP A 44 -17.01 6.47 4.58
C ASP A 44 -17.15 6.45 6.11
N PRO A 45 -16.03 6.37 6.85
CA PRO A 45 -16.09 6.39 8.30
C PRO A 45 -16.79 7.68 8.75
N PRO A 46 -17.59 7.65 9.83
CA PRO A 46 -18.30 8.83 10.30
C PRO A 46 -17.30 9.98 10.56
N PRO A 47 -17.71 11.27 10.45
CA PRO A 47 -16.78 12.41 10.55
C PRO A 47 -15.96 12.45 11.86
N GLU A 48 -16.50 11.87 12.93
CA GLU A 48 -15.88 11.72 14.26
C GLU A 48 -14.73 10.69 14.26
N ASN A 49 -14.66 9.83 13.24
CA ASN A 49 -13.64 8.79 13.14
C ASN A 49 -12.28 9.45 12.87
N PRO A 50 -11.22 9.09 13.62
CA PRO A 50 -9.87 9.61 13.39
C PRO A 50 -9.37 9.46 11.95
N LEU A 51 -9.82 8.43 11.22
CA LEU A 51 -9.46 8.18 9.82
C LEU A 51 -10.22 9.05 8.80
N ALA A 52 -11.31 9.72 9.22
CA ALA A 52 -12.04 10.67 8.40
C ALA A 52 -11.37 12.07 8.39
N LYS A 53 -10.36 12.28 9.25
CA LYS A 53 -9.62 13.54 9.33
C LYS A 53 -8.49 13.57 8.29
N GLN A 54 -8.33 14.71 7.63
CA GLN A 54 -7.17 14.96 6.78
C GLN A 54 -5.90 15.01 7.64
N HIS A 55 -4.89 14.25 7.23
CA HIS A 55 -3.54 14.34 7.75
C HIS A 55 -2.65 14.98 6.69
N SER A 56 -2.24 16.22 6.94
CA SER A 56 -1.41 17.04 6.06
C SER A 56 0.08 16.78 6.29
N VAL A 57 0.94 17.29 5.40
CA VAL A 57 2.42 17.20 5.58
C VAL A 57 2.83 17.77 6.95
N SER A 58 2.20 18.86 7.38
CA SER A 58 2.43 19.48 8.69
C SER A 58 2.13 18.54 9.86
N ASP A 59 1.05 17.76 9.79
CA ASP A 59 0.71 16.79 10.85
C ASP A 59 1.79 15.70 10.98
N TYR A 60 2.37 15.27 9.85
CA TYR A 60 3.45 14.29 9.85
C TYR A 60 4.77 14.85 10.38
N VAL A 61 5.10 16.10 10.04
CA VAL A 61 6.26 16.79 10.62
C VAL A 61 6.13 16.83 12.14
N ALA A 62 4.96 17.24 12.65
CA ALA A 62 4.69 17.28 14.08
C ALA A 62 4.79 15.89 14.74
N ALA A 63 4.36 14.83 14.06
CA ALA A 63 4.44 13.45 14.56
C ALA A 63 5.88 12.91 14.63
N THR A 64 6.86 13.53 13.98
CA THR A 64 8.28 13.08 14.01
C THR A 64 9.07 13.52 15.23
N GLY A 65 8.43 14.19 16.20
CA GLY A 65 9.04 14.60 17.46
C GLY A 65 9.84 15.91 17.35
N SER A 66 10.60 16.22 18.41
CA SER A 66 11.41 17.44 18.51
C SER A 66 12.82 17.12 19.06
N PRO A 67 13.91 17.54 18.38
CA PRO A 67 13.91 18.23 17.09
C PRO A 67 13.43 17.32 15.96
N PRO A 68 12.77 17.87 14.92
CA PRO A 68 12.29 17.08 13.79
C PRO A 68 13.48 16.43 13.07
N ASN A 69 13.53 15.10 13.11
CA ASN A 69 14.51 14.31 12.37
C ASN A 69 14.00 13.89 10.98
N LEU A 70 12.83 14.42 10.57
CA LEU A 70 12.25 14.16 9.26
C LEU A 70 13.14 14.76 8.17
N LYS A 71 13.71 13.88 7.34
CA LYS A 71 14.43 14.28 6.13
C LYS A 71 13.52 14.43 4.90
N GLY A 72 12.30 13.92 5.00
CA GLY A 72 11.31 13.88 3.94
C GLY A 72 10.45 12.62 4.04
N PHE A 73 9.52 12.49 3.09
CA PHE A 73 8.57 11.40 2.98
C PHE A 73 8.60 10.79 1.59
N ILE A 74 8.19 9.52 1.53
CA ILE A 74 7.77 8.87 0.29
C ILE A 74 6.26 8.76 0.40
N PHE A 75 5.54 9.26 -0.60
CA PHE A 75 4.11 9.07 -0.68
C PHE A 75 3.83 7.67 -1.22
N LEU A 76 2.97 6.93 -0.52
CA LEU A 76 2.56 5.62 -0.98
C LEU A 76 1.10 5.60 -1.37
N GLU A 77 0.18 5.84 -0.44
CA GLU A 77 -1.19 5.39 -0.62
C GLU A 77 -2.20 6.46 -0.23
N THR A 78 -3.10 6.76 -1.18
CA THR A 78 -4.49 7.15 -0.93
C THR A 78 -5.41 6.09 -1.56
N ASP A 79 -6.55 5.82 -0.92
CA ASP A 79 -7.57 4.97 -1.54
C ASP A 79 -8.34 5.78 -2.57
N ARG A 80 -8.23 5.38 -3.85
CA ARG A 80 -8.81 6.10 -4.98
C ARG A 80 -9.73 5.17 -5.75
N LYS A 81 -10.93 5.67 -6.01
CA LYS A 81 -11.89 5.02 -6.91
C LYS A 81 -11.27 4.89 -8.30
N HIS A 82 -11.47 3.75 -8.92
CA HIS A 82 -10.95 3.46 -10.25
C HIS A 82 -11.88 2.48 -10.95
N ASP A 83 -11.80 2.45 -12.27
CA ASP A 83 -12.48 1.49 -13.12
C ASP A 83 -11.46 0.90 -14.12
N LEU A 84 -11.24 -0.40 -14.04
CA LEU A 84 -10.25 -1.06 -14.90
C LEU A 84 -10.73 -1.15 -16.35
N GLU A 85 -12.03 -1.37 -16.59
CA GLU A 85 -12.58 -1.53 -17.93
C GLU A 85 -12.63 -0.18 -18.65
N ALA A 86 -13.17 0.85 -18.00
CA ALA A 86 -13.20 2.20 -18.54
C ALA A 86 -11.78 2.76 -18.70
N GLY A 87 -10.88 2.47 -17.76
CA GLY A 87 -9.47 2.84 -17.85
C GLY A 87 -8.79 2.27 -19.10
N VAL A 88 -8.96 0.98 -19.38
CA VAL A 88 -8.41 0.33 -20.59
C VAL A 88 -9.02 0.92 -21.87
N LYS A 89 -10.32 1.23 -21.84
CA LYS A 89 -11.06 1.70 -23.01
C LYS A 89 -10.70 3.12 -23.42
N ASP A 90 -10.69 4.07 -22.48
CA ASP A 90 -10.56 5.50 -22.76
C ASP A 90 -9.91 6.31 -21.63
N ALA A 91 -9.21 5.65 -20.70
CA ALA A 91 -8.54 6.24 -19.54
C ALA A 91 -9.45 6.93 -18.50
N SER A 92 -10.77 7.03 -18.72
CA SER A 92 -11.68 7.69 -17.77
C SER A 92 -11.70 7.00 -16.40
N GLY A 93 -11.50 5.68 -16.36
CA GLY A 93 -11.39 4.91 -15.12
C GLY A 93 -10.12 5.18 -14.31
N TRP A 94 -9.19 5.99 -14.82
CA TRP A 94 -7.93 6.36 -14.16
C TRP A 94 -7.91 7.79 -13.63
N GLU A 95 -9.01 8.53 -13.72
CA GLU A 95 -9.10 9.94 -13.31
C GLU A 95 -8.60 10.16 -11.87
N PHE A 96 -9.18 9.48 -10.86
CA PHE A 96 -8.77 9.69 -9.47
C PHE A 96 -7.35 9.18 -9.15
N PRO A 97 -6.89 8.03 -9.68
CA PRO A 97 -5.47 7.68 -9.61
C PRO A 97 -4.54 8.74 -10.20
N LEU A 98 -4.90 9.38 -11.31
CA LEU A 98 -4.09 10.45 -11.90
C LEU A 98 -4.20 11.76 -11.10
N MET A 99 -5.33 12.05 -10.46
CA MET A 99 -5.47 13.16 -9.52
C MET A 99 -4.53 13.02 -8.31
N GLU A 100 -4.27 11.79 -7.82
CA GLU A 100 -3.26 11.52 -6.78
C GLU A 100 -1.88 12.03 -7.22
N VAL A 101 -1.47 11.71 -8.45
CA VAL A 101 -0.18 12.17 -9.02
C VAL A 101 -0.16 13.69 -9.17
N SER A 102 -1.24 14.29 -9.68
CA SER A 102 -1.37 15.74 -9.82
C SER A 102 -1.25 16.48 -8.48
N TRP A 103 -1.84 15.93 -7.42
CA TRP A 103 -1.73 16.48 -6.07
C TRP A 103 -0.31 16.41 -5.53
N LEU A 104 0.37 15.28 -5.70
CA LEU A 104 1.75 15.12 -5.27
C LEU A 104 2.73 15.99 -6.06
N ARG A 105 2.45 16.22 -7.34
CA ARG A 105 3.19 17.18 -8.15
C ARG A 105 3.13 18.57 -7.55
N ARG A 106 1.97 19.03 -7.09
CA ARG A 106 1.84 20.34 -6.43
C ARG A 106 2.67 20.45 -5.17
N ILE A 107 2.68 19.40 -4.34
CA ILE A 107 3.55 19.35 -3.16
C ILE A 107 5.02 19.44 -3.59
N ALA A 108 5.45 18.58 -4.51
CA ALA A 108 6.85 18.49 -4.95
C ALA A 108 7.34 19.74 -5.71
N GLU A 109 6.44 20.52 -6.31
CA GLU A 109 6.75 21.79 -6.97
C GLU A 109 6.56 23.02 -6.06
N GLY A 110 6.07 22.84 -4.82
CA GLY A 110 5.78 23.94 -3.90
C GLY A 110 4.64 24.85 -4.35
N LYS A 111 3.60 24.28 -5.00
CA LYS A 111 2.45 25.02 -5.55
C LYS A 111 1.14 24.59 -4.88
N PRO A 112 0.97 24.83 -3.57
CA PRO A 112 -0.21 24.40 -2.85
C PRO A 112 -1.48 25.12 -3.33
N ARG A 113 -2.63 24.46 -3.18
CA ARG A 113 -3.95 25.11 -3.21
C ARG A 113 -4.46 25.38 -1.81
N ASP A 114 -5.37 26.33 -1.69
CA ASP A 114 -6.06 26.64 -0.42
C ASP A 114 -6.70 25.37 0.16
N GLY A 115 -6.41 25.10 1.43
CA GLY A 115 -6.94 23.94 2.16
C GLY A 115 -6.16 22.63 2.03
N GLU A 116 -5.10 22.55 1.21
CA GLU A 116 -4.32 21.32 1.04
C GLU A 116 -3.35 21.01 2.20
N GLY A 117 -3.15 21.98 3.12
CA GLY A 117 -2.36 21.78 4.34
C GLY A 117 -0.84 21.63 4.12
N HIS A 118 -0.31 22.08 2.98
CA HIS A 118 1.12 22.19 2.73
C HIS A 118 1.47 23.58 2.17
N GLY A 119 2.64 24.12 2.51
CA GLY A 119 3.23 25.30 1.88
C GLY A 119 4.36 24.97 0.88
N GLU A 120 4.96 26.02 0.32
CA GLU A 120 6.10 25.94 -0.61
C GLU A 120 7.31 25.25 0.04
N GLU A 121 7.52 25.47 1.35
CA GLU A 121 8.61 24.92 2.15
C GLU A 121 8.62 23.38 2.19
N HIS A 122 7.51 22.73 1.86
CA HIS A 122 7.41 21.27 1.86
C HIS A 122 7.90 20.62 0.56
N LYS A 123 8.25 21.39 -0.48
CA LYS A 123 8.63 20.85 -1.80
C LYS A 123 9.79 19.85 -1.74
N ASP A 124 10.76 20.12 -0.87
CA ASP A 124 11.96 19.30 -0.72
C ASP A 124 11.69 18.05 0.15
N LEU A 125 10.56 18.00 0.87
CA LEU A 125 10.19 16.83 1.68
C LEU A 125 9.64 15.68 0.84
N CYS A 126 9.13 15.91 -0.37
CA CYS A 126 8.63 14.83 -1.23
C CYS A 126 9.81 14.12 -1.91
N LEU A 127 10.28 13.01 -1.33
CA LEU A 127 11.45 12.26 -1.81
C LEU A 127 11.10 11.21 -2.87
N GLY A 128 9.86 10.72 -2.86
CA GLY A 128 9.38 9.72 -3.81
C GLY A 128 7.86 9.55 -3.78
N ILE A 129 7.31 9.02 -4.86
CA ILE A 129 5.88 8.80 -5.10
C ILE A 129 5.71 7.38 -5.64
N ILE A 130 4.79 6.63 -5.04
CA ILE A 130 4.43 5.25 -5.42
C ILE A 130 2.93 5.22 -5.75
N PRO A 131 2.49 5.70 -6.92
CA PRO A 131 1.07 5.83 -7.19
C PRO A 131 0.44 4.46 -7.46
N TRP A 132 -0.89 4.43 -7.40
CA TRP A 132 -1.66 3.27 -7.85
C TRP A 132 -1.38 2.92 -9.32
N ALA A 133 -1.55 1.66 -9.72
CA ALA A 133 -1.45 1.21 -11.12
C ALA A 133 -2.47 0.11 -11.48
N PRO A 134 -2.96 0.03 -12.73
CA PRO A 134 -3.96 -0.95 -13.16
C PRO A 134 -3.35 -2.34 -13.44
N LEU A 135 -2.67 -2.94 -12.46
CA LEU A 135 -1.95 -4.21 -12.67
C LEU A 135 -2.79 -5.35 -13.25
N PRO A 136 -4.06 -5.57 -12.86
CA PRO A 136 -4.86 -6.64 -13.45
C PRO A 136 -5.23 -6.42 -14.92
N SER A 137 -4.96 -5.24 -15.50
CA SER A 137 -5.34 -4.89 -16.87
C SER A 137 -4.30 -5.29 -17.93
N GLY A 138 -3.22 -5.95 -17.54
CA GLY A 138 -2.17 -6.41 -18.45
C GLY A 138 -1.17 -5.33 -18.87
N ALA A 139 -0.07 -5.78 -19.49
CA ALA A 139 1.09 -4.94 -19.79
C ALA A 139 0.77 -3.75 -20.72
N GLU A 140 -0.11 -3.92 -21.71
CA GLU A 140 -0.47 -2.83 -22.64
C GLU A 140 -1.21 -1.68 -21.93
N ALA A 141 -2.19 -2.02 -21.09
CA ALA A 141 -2.93 -1.05 -20.31
C ALA A 141 -2.03 -0.36 -19.28
N MET A 142 -1.13 -1.13 -18.67
CA MET A 142 -0.12 -0.60 -17.77
C MET A 142 0.77 0.42 -18.48
N GLN A 143 1.24 0.14 -19.70
CA GLN A 143 2.05 1.08 -20.47
C GLN A 143 1.29 2.38 -20.80
N LYS A 144 0.04 2.28 -21.25
CA LYS A 144 -0.83 3.46 -21.45
C LYS A 144 -0.99 4.28 -20.17
N TYR A 145 -1.17 3.62 -19.03
CA TYR A 145 -1.28 4.28 -17.74
C TYR A 145 0.04 5.00 -17.36
N LEU A 146 1.19 4.38 -17.59
CA LEU A 146 2.50 5.00 -17.35
C LEU A 146 2.69 6.29 -18.15
N ASP A 147 2.24 6.32 -19.40
CA ASP A 147 2.31 7.51 -20.26
C ASP A 147 1.48 8.66 -19.67
N HIS A 148 0.27 8.38 -19.19
CA HIS A 148 -0.56 9.38 -18.49
C HIS A 148 0.06 9.84 -17.17
N VAL A 149 0.63 8.93 -16.37
CA VAL A 149 1.31 9.32 -15.12
C VAL A 149 2.50 10.22 -15.43
N LYS A 150 3.27 9.93 -16.48
CA LYS A 150 4.40 10.75 -16.91
C LYS A 150 3.96 12.14 -17.36
N GLU A 151 2.88 12.23 -18.13
CA GLU A 151 2.28 13.50 -18.56
C GLU A 151 1.82 14.34 -17.34
N VAL A 152 1.07 13.72 -16.42
CA VAL A 152 0.54 14.41 -15.23
C VAL A 152 1.66 14.83 -14.28
N ALA A 153 2.65 13.97 -14.04
CA ALA A 153 3.80 14.27 -13.19
C ALA A 153 4.67 15.39 -13.80
N GLY A 154 4.81 15.42 -15.13
CA GLY A 154 5.72 16.33 -15.81
C GLY A 154 7.20 16.03 -15.52
N GLU A 155 8.09 16.71 -16.23
CA GLU A 155 9.53 16.39 -16.23
C GLU A 155 10.20 16.54 -14.85
N HIS A 156 9.73 17.48 -14.03
CA HIS A 156 10.33 17.74 -12.72
C HIS A 156 9.98 16.66 -11.68
N VAL A 157 8.75 16.12 -11.72
CA VAL A 157 8.25 15.17 -10.72
C VAL A 157 8.34 13.73 -11.20
N TRP A 158 8.42 13.47 -12.51
CA TRP A 158 8.63 12.12 -13.05
C TRP A 158 9.82 11.39 -12.42
N PRO A 159 11.00 12.00 -12.18
CA PRO A 159 12.11 11.34 -11.47
C PRO A 159 11.79 10.97 -10.01
N LYS A 160 10.75 11.55 -9.41
CA LYS A 160 10.25 11.19 -8.07
C LYS A 160 9.21 10.06 -8.11
N ILE A 161 8.73 9.61 -9.27
CA ILE A 161 7.96 8.38 -9.38
C ILE A 161 8.93 7.20 -9.24
N ARG A 162 8.88 6.49 -8.11
CA ARG A 162 9.89 5.47 -7.74
C ARG A 162 9.41 4.04 -7.86
N GLY A 163 8.17 3.84 -8.29
CA GLY A 163 7.52 2.54 -8.37
C GLY A 163 6.00 2.71 -8.35
N PHE A 164 5.27 1.60 -8.28
CA PHE A 164 3.82 1.59 -8.25
C PHE A 164 3.31 0.57 -7.23
N ARG A 165 2.01 0.68 -6.92
CA ARG A 165 1.31 -0.21 -5.99
C ARG A 165 -0.06 -0.63 -6.55
N TYR A 166 -0.61 -1.67 -5.95
CA TYR A 166 -1.99 -2.09 -6.17
C TYR A 166 -2.56 -2.66 -4.87
N LEU A 167 -3.83 -2.34 -4.62
CA LEU A 167 -4.56 -2.76 -3.43
C LEU A 167 -5.34 -4.03 -3.71
N LEU A 168 -4.93 -5.14 -3.10
CA LEU A 168 -5.49 -6.48 -3.33
C LEU A 168 -6.61 -6.87 -2.34
N GLN A 169 -6.82 -6.09 -1.28
CA GLN A 169 -7.65 -6.48 -0.12
C GLN A 169 -9.12 -6.82 -0.41
N ASP A 170 -9.70 -6.23 -1.46
CA ASP A 170 -11.12 -6.38 -1.81
C ASP A 170 -11.29 -6.97 -3.21
N LYS A 171 -10.22 -7.60 -3.71
CA LYS A 171 -10.19 -8.20 -5.04
C LYS A 171 -10.45 -9.70 -4.95
N PRO A 172 -11.04 -10.31 -5.99
CA PRO A 172 -11.21 -11.76 -6.02
C PRO A 172 -9.90 -12.51 -5.71
N HIS A 173 -10.01 -13.62 -4.99
CA HIS A 173 -8.85 -14.47 -4.72
C HIS A 173 -8.17 -14.86 -6.04
N GLY A 174 -6.84 -14.73 -6.08
CA GLY A 174 -6.05 -15.02 -7.27
C GLY A 174 -5.90 -13.85 -8.25
N THR A 175 -6.43 -12.65 -7.98
CA THR A 175 -6.16 -11.47 -8.83
C THR A 175 -4.65 -11.22 -9.02
N GLY A 176 -3.84 -11.34 -7.97
CA GLY A 176 -2.39 -11.20 -8.06
C GLY A 176 -1.66 -12.36 -8.75
N LEU A 177 -2.39 -13.41 -9.13
CA LEU A 177 -1.88 -14.63 -9.76
C LEU A 177 -2.30 -14.75 -11.23
N THR A 178 -3.12 -13.83 -11.75
CA THR A 178 -3.52 -13.87 -13.17
C THR A 178 -2.32 -13.56 -14.06
N ASP A 179 -2.32 -14.12 -15.26
CA ASP A 179 -1.26 -13.85 -16.24
C ASP A 179 -1.15 -12.36 -16.53
N ASP A 180 -2.28 -11.65 -16.69
CA ASP A 180 -2.29 -10.19 -16.89
C ASP A 180 -1.65 -9.42 -15.74
N PHE A 181 -1.88 -9.82 -14.48
CA PHE A 181 -1.27 -9.15 -13.33
C PHE A 181 0.23 -9.37 -13.31
N ILE A 182 0.64 -10.62 -13.51
CA ILE A 182 2.04 -11.01 -13.54
C ILE A 182 2.75 -10.37 -14.74
N ASP A 183 2.09 -10.23 -15.89
CA ASP A 183 2.62 -9.58 -17.08
C ASP A 183 2.75 -8.06 -16.88
N SER A 184 1.84 -7.42 -16.16
CA SER A 184 2.01 -6.02 -15.74
C SER A 184 3.20 -5.83 -14.81
N LEU A 185 3.41 -6.74 -13.85
CA LEU A 185 4.61 -6.72 -13.00
C LEU A 185 5.89 -6.98 -13.79
N LYS A 186 5.78 -7.79 -14.83
CA LYS A 186 6.90 -8.16 -15.69
C LYS A 186 7.17 -7.17 -16.80
N LEU A 187 6.24 -6.23 -17.08
CA LEU A 187 6.21 -5.28 -18.21
C LEU A 187 7.27 -5.66 -19.25
N LEU A 188 6.86 -6.69 -20.00
CA LEU A 188 7.64 -7.84 -20.46
C LEU A 188 8.93 -7.46 -21.22
N ARG A 189 10.07 -8.02 -20.74
CA ARG A 189 11.38 -8.08 -21.42
C ARG A 189 12.14 -6.78 -21.59
N VAL A 190 11.84 -5.77 -20.79
CA VAL A 190 12.74 -4.62 -20.65
C VAL A 190 13.96 -5.01 -19.80
N PRO A 191 15.14 -4.43 -20.04
CA PRO A 191 16.31 -4.56 -19.17
C PRO A 191 15.96 -4.31 -17.69
N GLU A 192 16.73 -4.87 -16.75
CA GLU A 192 16.44 -4.81 -15.31
C GLU A 192 16.34 -3.36 -14.77
N GLU A 193 17.03 -2.43 -15.43
CA GLU A 193 17.01 -0.99 -15.20
C GLU A 193 15.69 -0.30 -15.59
N GLU A 194 14.91 -0.89 -16.50
CA GLU A 194 13.62 -0.38 -16.98
C GLU A 194 12.44 -1.02 -16.24
N LYS A 195 12.69 -2.09 -15.46
CA LYS A 195 11.65 -2.72 -14.65
C LYS A 195 11.16 -1.76 -13.57
N VAL A 196 9.84 -1.71 -13.48
CA VAL A 196 9.13 -0.94 -12.47
C VAL A 196 9.25 -1.60 -11.09
N THR A 197 9.62 -0.82 -10.08
CA THR A 197 9.53 -1.26 -8.68
C THR A 197 8.07 -1.41 -8.28
N PHE A 198 7.71 -2.57 -7.74
CA PHE A 198 6.39 -2.83 -7.19
C PHE A 198 6.46 -3.02 -5.67
N ILE A 199 5.57 -2.33 -4.94
CA ILE A 199 5.49 -2.41 -3.48
C ILE A 199 4.17 -3.07 -3.08
N ILE A 200 4.26 -4.24 -2.46
CA ILE A 200 3.15 -4.90 -1.78
C ILE A 200 2.98 -4.23 -0.41
N ASN A 201 1.87 -3.52 -0.25
CA ASN A 201 1.54 -2.87 1.01
C ASN A 201 0.90 -3.86 2.01
N HIS A 202 1.16 -3.63 3.29
CA HIS A 202 0.46 -4.22 4.42
C HIS A 202 0.33 -5.75 4.40
N LEU A 203 1.41 -6.46 4.07
CA LEU A 203 1.39 -7.92 3.91
C LEU A 203 0.42 -8.43 2.83
N CYS A 204 -0.07 -7.60 1.91
CA CYS A 204 -1.21 -7.91 1.03
C CYS A 204 -2.55 -8.08 1.80
N LYS A 205 -2.67 -7.43 2.96
CA LYS A 205 -3.85 -7.37 3.84
C LYS A 205 -4.52 -8.74 4.09
N PRO A 206 -3.78 -9.73 4.63
CA PRO A 206 -4.34 -11.02 4.97
C PRO A 206 -5.37 -10.89 6.10
N ASP A 207 -6.30 -11.85 6.20
CA ASP A 207 -7.14 -11.99 7.38
C ASP A 207 -6.31 -12.58 8.54
N LEU A 208 -5.76 -11.72 9.39
CA LEU A 208 -4.92 -12.13 10.51
C LEU A 208 -5.71 -12.75 11.67
N GLY A 209 -7.04 -12.80 11.58
CA GLY A 209 -7.86 -13.62 12.49
C GLY A 209 -7.75 -15.12 12.21
N VAL A 210 -7.22 -15.52 11.06
CA VAL A 210 -7.04 -16.91 10.68
C VAL A 210 -5.76 -17.47 11.30
N ILE A 211 -5.95 -18.32 12.32
CA ILE A 211 -4.84 -18.97 13.05
C ILE A 211 -4.47 -20.32 12.42
N ASN A 212 -5.45 -21.03 11.85
CA ASN A 212 -5.21 -22.33 11.23
C ASN A 212 -4.61 -22.15 9.82
N THR A 213 -3.37 -22.59 9.64
CA THR A 213 -2.64 -22.47 8.36
C THR A 213 -3.15 -23.43 7.26
N THR A 214 -4.07 -24.34 7.58
CA THR A 214 -4.79 -25.14 6.58
C THR A 214 -6.02 -24.42 6.03
N ASP A 215 -6.37 -23.24 6.56
CA ASP A 215 -7.48 -22.45 6.05
C ASP A 215 -7.23 -22.05 4.57
N PRO A 216 -8.23 -22.17 3.69
CA PRO A 216 -8.06 -21.80 2.29
C PRO A 216 -7.54 -20.36 2.09
N SER A 217 -7.99 -19.39 2.89
CA SER A 217 -7.56 -18.00 2.78
C SER A 217 -6.06 -17.83 3.06
N PHE A 218 -5.51 -18.51 4.08
CA PHE A 218 -4.08 -18.54 4.35
C PHE A 218 -3.31 -19.16 3.17
N ILE A 219 -3.79 -20.28 2.64
CA ILE A 219 -3.16 -20.98 1.51
C ILE A 219 -3.14 -20.08 0.26
N TYR A 220 -4.25 -19.39 -0.04
CA TYR A 220 -4.33 -18.47 -1.18
C TYR A 220 -3.39 -17.28 -1.02
N TRP A 221 -3.39 -16.67 0.17
CA TRP A 221 -2.48 -15.58 0.48
C TRP A 221 -1.02 -16.02 0.33
N ARG A 222 -0.63 -17.16 0.93
CA ARG A 222 0.72 -17.72 0.84
C ARG A 222 1.14 -17.97 -0.61
N THR A 223 0.24 -18.53 -1.41
CA THR A 223 0.49 -18.81 -2.84
C THR A 223 0.70 -17.51 -3.62
N SER A 224 -0.09 -16.48 -3.33
CA SER A 224 0.05 -15.15 -3.91
C SER A 224 1.39 -14.52 -3.54
N ILE A 225 1.76 -14.55 -2.26
CA ILE A 225 3.04 -14.04 -1.77
C ILE A 225 4.22 -14.75 -2.42
N PHE A 226 4.16 -16.08 -2.56
CA PHE A 226 5.22 -16.83 -3.22
C PHE A 226 5.36 -16.43 -4.70
N ALA A 227 4.26 -16.38 -5.45
CA ALA A 227 4.29 -16.00 -6.86
C ALA A 227 4.80 -14.57 -7.07
N LEU A 228 4.31 -13.60 -6.27
CA LEU A 228 4.75 -12.21 -6.35
C LEU A 228 6.23 -12.06 -5.97
N SER A 229 6.74 -12.88 -5.06
CA SER A 229 8.16 -12.85 -4.68
C SER A 229 9.12 -13.32 -5.78
N ALA A 230 8.62 -14.00 -6.81
CA ALA A 230 9.42 -14.39 -7.97
C ALA A 230 9.81 -13.19 -8.85
N CYS A 231 9.13 -12.05 -8.70
CA CYS A 231 9.45 -10.81 -9.40
C CYS A 231 10.58 -10.05 -8.66
N SER A 232 11.73 -9.85 -9.32
CA SER A 232 12.96 -9.29 -8.71
C SER A 232 12.79 -7.88 -8.15
N LYS A 233 11.93 -7.06 -8.77
CA LYS A 233 11.63 -5.68 -8.37
C LYS A 233 10.37 -5.56 -7.50
N THR A 234 9.87 -6.68 -6.98
CA THR A 234 8.77 -6.68 -6.03
C THR A 234 9.30 -6.73 -4.61
N TYR A 235 8.80 -5.81 -3.80
CA TYR A 235 9.11 -5.65 -2.38
C TYR A 235 7.82 -5.75 -1.57
N ILE A 236 7.95 -6.04 -0.27
CA ILE A 236 6.80 -6.14 0.63
C ILE A 236 7.04 -5.35 1.90
N LYS A 237 5.96 -4.72 2.38
CA LYS A 237 5.96 -4.00 3.65
C LYS A 237 5.43 -4.89 4.77
N LEU A 238 6.21 -5.04 5.83
CA LEU A 238 5.73 -5.52 7.13
C LEU A 238 5.03 -4.36 7.83
N SER A 239 3.79 -4.10 7.43
CA SER A 239 2.95 -3.01 7.93
C SER A 239 1.49 -3.43 8.01
N GLY A 240 0.65 -2.61 8.64
CA GLY A 240 -0.82 -2.77 8.64
C GLY A 240 -1.36 -4.00 9.36
N GLY A 241 -0.52 -4.73 10.11
CA GLY A 241 -0.98 -5.94 10.80
C GLY A 241 -2.09 -5.67 11.79
N PHE A 242 -1.99 -4.62 12.61
CA PHE A 242 -3.09 -4.27 13.54
C PHE A 242 -4.40 -3.98 12.82
N SER A 243 -4.36 -3.33 11.66
CA SER A 243 -5.55 -2.97 10.87
C SER A 243 -6.33 -4.19 10.39
N GLU A 244 -5.66 -5.33 10.15
CA GLU A 244 -6.28 -6.57 9.68
C GLU A 244 -6.49 -7.62 10.77
N MET A 245 -6.18 -7.31 12.03
CA MET A 245 -6.50 -8.18 13.16
C MET A 245 -7.91 -7.91 13.70
N PRO A 246 -8.65 -8.96 14.13
CA PRO A 246 -9.85 -8.75 14.92
C PRO A 246 -9.49 -8.17 16.30
N ASP A 247 -10.42 -7.41 16.90
CA ASP A 247 -10.20 -6.78 18.22
C ASP A 247 -9.92 -7.81 19.33
N SER A 248 -10.44 -9.03 19.19
CA SER A 248 -10.13 -10.14 20.10
C SER A 248 -8.66 -10.51 20.10
N LEU A 249 -7.98 -10.42 18.94
CA LEU A 249 -6.56 -10.71 18.79
C LEU A 249 -5.68 -9.53 19.24
N LYS A 250 -6.07 -8.28 18.89
CA LYS A 250 -5.34 -7.06 19.32
C LYS A 250 -5.18 -6.95 20.84
N LYS A 251 -6.14 -7.50 21.59
CA LYS A 251 -6.20 -7.46 23.06
C LYS A 251 -5.51 -8.65 23.74
N GLN A 252 -5.00 -9.61 22.98
CA GLN A 252 -4.24 -10.74 23.55
C GLN A 252 -2.91 -10.27 24.12
N ASP A 253 -2.29 -11.12 24.94
CA ASP A 253 -0.94 -10.88 25.41
C ASP A 253 0.09 -10.93 24.25
N PRO A 254 1.27 -10.31 24.40
CA PRO A 254 2.25 -10.23 23.33
C PRO A 254 2.77 -11.57 22.79
N ASN A 255 2.74 -12.66 23.57
CA ASN A 255 3.16 -13.97 23.08
C ASN A 255 2.10 -14.58 22.17
N ALA A 256 0.86 -14.65 22.62
CA ALA A 256 -0.25 -15.15 21.80
C ALA A 256 -0.42 -14.33 20.50
N LEU A 257 -0.25 -13.01 20.59
CA LEU A 257 -0.25 -12.13 19.42
C LEU A 257 0.87 -12.48 18.42
N PHE A 258 2.09 -12.68 18.92
CA PHE A 258 3.22 -13.04 18.05
C PHE A 258 3.04 -14.43 17.44
N GLU A 259 2.56 -15.41 18.22
CA GLU A 259 2.28 -16.76 17.74
C GLU A 259 1.25 -16.76 16.60
N ALA A 260 0.19 -15.96 16.72
CA ALA A 260 -0.80 -15.78 15.66
C ALA A 260 -0.20 -15.19 14.37
N LEU A 261 0.76 -14.27 14.50
CA LEU A 261 1.41 -13.61 13.38
C LEU A 261 2.53 -14.44 12.73
N PHE A 262 3.16 -15.31 13.50
CA PHE A 262 4.38 -16.00 13.10
C PHE A 262 4.27 -16.74 11.76
N PRO A 263 3.18 -17.47 11.43
CA PRO A 263 3.05 -18.13 10.14
C PRO A 263 3.07 -17.17 8.95
N TRP A 264 2.50 -15.97 9.11
CA TRP A 264 2.45 -14.94 8.07
C TRP A 264 3.81 -14.27 7.90
N LEU A 265 4.42 -13.84 9.01
CA LEU A 265 5.73 -13.20 8.98
C LEU A 265 6.82 -14.16 8.46
N GLY A 266 6.76 -15.44 8.86
CA GLY A 266 7.69 -16.47 8.40
C GLY A 266 7.63 -16.70 6.90
N VAL A 267 6.43 -16.73 6.30
CA VAL A 267 6.27 -16.83 4.84
C VAL A 267 6.91 -15.63 4.15
N VAL A 268 6.66 -14.41 4.63
CA VAL A 268 7.19 -13.18 4.03
C VAL A 268 8.72 -13.19 4.00
N LEU A 269 9.36 -13.53 5.11
CA LEU A 269 10.81 -13.62 5.17
C LEU A 269 11.36 -14.74 4.29
N ALA A 270 10.71 -15.91 4.28
CA ALA A 270 11.16 -17.04 3.49
C ALA A 270 11.11 -16.76 1.99
N THR A 271 10.18 -15.90 1.53
CA THR A 271 10.02 -15.59 0.11
C THR A 271 10.77 -14.34 -0.33
N PHE A 272 10.72 -13.26 0.46
CA PHE A 272 11.34 -11.98 0.09
C PHE A 272 12.75 -11.79 0.67
N GLY A 273 13.02 -12.38 1.84
CA GLY A 273 14.23 -12.12 2.61
C GLY A 273 14.29 -10.68 3.15
N PRO A 274 15.31 -10.36 3.96
CA PRO A 274 15.47 -9.04 4.58
C PRO A 274 15.69 -7.92 3.55
N ARG A 275 16.33 -8.23 2.41
CA ARG A 275 16.67 -7.25 1.36
C ARG A 275 15.52 -6.87 0.42
N ARG A 276 14.36 -7.55 0.51
CA ARG A 276 13.11 -7.18 -0.18
C ARG A 276 11.91 -6.99 0.75
N THR A 277 12.15 -7.06 2.06
CA THR A 277 11.16 -6.81 3.11
C THR A 277 11.49 -5.49 3.80
N MET A 278 10.50 -4.62 4.00
CA MET A 278 10.70 -3.35 4.70
C MET A 278 9.70 -3.16 5.84
N SER A 279 10.19 -2.72 7.00
CA SER A 279 9.35 -2.39 8.14
C SER A 279 8.54 -1.10 7.89
N GLY A 280 7.29 -1.08 8.34
CA GLY A 280 6.47 0.13 8.40
C GLY A 280 5.34 -0.03 9.41
N SER A 281 4.98 1.03 10.13
CA SER A 281 3.94 0.90 11.18
C SER A 281 2.51 0.94 10.65
N ASP A 282 2.28 1.56 9.49
CA ASP A 282 0.93 1.95 9.02
C ASP A 282 0.29 3.05 9.89
N TRP A 283 1.10 4.01 10.37
CA TRP A 283 0.58 5.17 11.09
C TRP A 283 -0.13 6.13 10.11
N PRO A 284 -1.25 6.78 10.51
CA PRO A 284 -1.90 6.74 11.83
C PRO A 284 -2.86 5.56 12.04
N VAL A 285 -3.19 4.81 10.99
CA VAL A 285 -4.18 3.73 11.01
C VAL A 285 -3.91 2.69 12.08
N CYS A 286 -2.64 2.34 12.30
CA CYS A 286 -2.23 1.37 13.31
C CYS A 286 -2.65 1.72 14.73
N THR A 287 -2.96 2.99 15.02
CA THR A 287 -3.40 3.45 16.36
C THR A 287 -4.86 3.15 16.67
N VAL A 288 -5.65 2.72 15.67
CA VAL A 288 -7.07 2.41 15.84
C VAL A 288 -7.22 1.17 16.73
N GLY A 289 -7.63 1.41 17.98
CA GLY A 289 -7.82 0.36 18.99
C GLY A 289 -6.52 -0.19 19.57
N VAL A 290 -5.37 0.45 19.32
CA VAL A 290 -4.05 0.01 19.83
C VAL A 290 -3.25 1.21 20.33
N ASP A 291 -3.04 1.26 21.64
CA ASP A 291 -2.12 2.17 22.33
C ASP A 291 -0.66 1.83 22.00
N GLU A 292 0.19 2.86 21.90
CA GLU A 292 1.61 2.73 21.55
C GLU A 292 1.87 1.85 20.31
N ALA A 293 0.94 1.84 19.35
CA ALA A 293 0.94 0.91 18.22
C ALA A 293 2.26 0.84 17.47
N TRP A 294 2.94 1.98 17.27
CA TRP A 294 4.25 2.01 16.64
C TRP A 294 5.30 1.18 17.40
N ARG A 295 5.40 1.37 18.72
CA ARG A 295 6.35 0.65 19.58
C ARG A 295 6.03 -0.84 19.59
N LYS A 296 4.75 -1.19 19.73
CA LYS A 296 4.29 -2.58 19.73
C LYS A 296 4.59 -3.29 18.40
N TRP A 297 4.32 -2.64 17.27
CA TRP A 297 4.64 -3.20 15.95
C TRP A 297 6.14 -3.39 15.76
N LYS A 298 6.96 -2.40 16.14
CA LYS A 298 8.42 -2.50 16.09
C LYS A 298 8.93 -3.72 16.87
N LEU A 299 8.44 -3.92 18.10
CA LEU A 299 8.82 -5.06 18.94
C LEU A 299 8.43 -6.42 18.32
N LEU A 300 7.27 -6.50 17.63
CA LEU A 300 6.88 -7.72 16.91
C LEU A 300 7.85 -8.03 15.77
N VAL A 301 8.25 -7.01 15.01
CA VAL A 301 9.24 -7.15 13.93
C VAL A 301 10.61 -7.53 14.49
N GLU A 302 11.08 -6.88 15.56
CA GLU A 302 12.35 -7.22 16.22
C GLU A 302 12.37 -8.66 16.76
N ARG A 303 11.26 -9.09 17.38
CA ARG A 303 11.11 -10.48 17.84
C ARG A 303 11.18 -11.47 16.67
N MET A 304 10.57 -11.13 15.54
CA MET A 304 10.69 -11.94 14.33
C MET A 304 12.16 -12.02 13.86
N CYS A 305 12.89 -10.89 13.84
CA CYS A 305 14.30 -10.87 13.46
C CYS A 305 15.15 -11.78 14.37
N TYR A 306 14.90 -11.70 15.68
CA TYR A 306 15.54 -12.57 16.67
C TYR A 306 15.25 -14.06 16.42
N MET A 307 13.97 -14.42 16.20
CA MET A 307 13.56 -15.80 15.93
C MET A 307 14.15 -16.36 14.62
N ALA A 308 14.36 -15.50 13.63
CA ALA A 308 15.00 -15.84 12.36
C ALA A 308 16.53 -15.81 12.44
N THR A 309 17.12 -15.55 13.61
CA THR A 309 18.57 -15.42 13.83
C THR A 309 19.24 -14.42 12.87
N MET A 310 18.54 -13.34 12.53
CA MET A 310 19.07 -12.33 11.61
C MET A 310 20.24 -11.60 12.24
N ASP A 311 21.32 -11.46 11.48
CA ASP A 311 22.45 -10.63 11.86
C ASP A 311 22.10 -9.13 11.81
N PRO A 312 22.96 -8.25 12.36
CA PRO A 312 22.70 -6.81 12.34
C PRO A 312 22.59 -6.21 10.93
N GLU A 313 23.23 -6.79 9.92
CA GLU A 313 23.17 -6.28 8.54
C GLU A 313 21.80 -6.57 7.92
N ASP A 314 21.27 -7.77 8.12
CA ASP A 314 19.94 -8.15 7.63
C ASP A 314 18.82 -7.38 8.37
N GLN A 315 18.99 -7.17 9.67
CA GLN A 315 18.09 -6.29 10.43
C GLN A 315 18.14 -4.86 9.89
N ALA A 316 19.33 -4.37 9.56
CA ALA A 316 19.51 -3.06 8.99
C ALA A 316 18.80 -2.90 7.63
N GLU A 317 18.89 -3.92 6.79
CA GLU A 317 18.18 -3.96 5.53
C GLU A 317 16.66 -3.92 5.75
N LEU A 318 16.14 -4.73 6.66
CA LEU A 318 14.71 -4.78 6.96
C LEU A 318 14.17 -3.46 7.53
N PHE A 319 14.90 -2.80 8.42
CA PHE A 319 14.45 -1.58 9.08
C PHE A 319 14.68 -0.30 8.27
N GLY A 320 15.46 -0.34 7.18
CA GLY A 320 15.56 0.82 6.30
C GLY A 320 16.33 0.63 5.01
N GLY A 321 17.34 -0.24 4.95
CA GLY A 321 18.18 -0.39 3.74
C GLY A 321 17.41 -0.84 2.51
N THR A 322 16.47 -1.77 2.70
CA THR A 322 15.53 -2.21 1.66
C THR A 322 14.66 -1.07 1.16
N ALA A 323 14.15 -0.21 2.05
CA ALA A 323 13.36 0.95 1.65
C ALA A 323 14.21 1.95 0.85
N LEU A 324 15.43 2.27 1.31
CA LEU A 324 16.34 3.15 0.58
C LEU A 324 16.60 2.65 -0.85
N ARG A 325 16.83 1.35 -1.00
CA ARG A 325 17.07 0.72 -2.30
C ARG A 325 15.82 0.69 -3.18
N ALA A 326 14.69 0.22 -2.65
CA ALA A 326 13.44 0.09 -3.40
C ALA A 326 12.96 1.46 -3.92
N TYR A 327 13.13 2.51 -3.11
CA TYR A 327 12.72 3.86 -3.44
C TYR A 327 13.79 4.71 -4.12
N GLY A 328 14.98 4.15 -4.41
CA GLY A 328 16.06 4.87 -5.08
C GLY A 328 16.55 6.11 -4.31
N LEU A 329 16.55 6.05 -2.99
CA LEU A 329 16.96 7.15 -2.13
C LEU A 329 18.49 7.14 -1.94
N THR A 330 19.18 8.00 -2.69
CA THR A 330 20.64 8.19 -2.60
C THR A 330 21.01 9.26 -1.57
N GLY A 331 22.18 9.14 -0.93
CA GLY A 331 22.67 10.13 0.03
C GLY A 331 22.14 9.97 1.46
N PHE A 332 21.38 8.90 1.71
CA PHE A 332 20.96 8.51 3.05
C PHE A 332 21.81 7.34 3.52
N SER A 333 22.32 7.44 4.75
CA SER A 333 22.93 6.31 5.46
C SER A 333 22.02 5.92 6.60
N LEU A 334 21.99 4.61 6.89
CA LEU A 334 21.32 4.13 8.08
C LEU A 334 22.24 4.39 9.27
N VAL A 335 21.71 5.03 10.29
CA VAL A 335 22.38 5.17 11.58
C VAL A 335 21.70 4.16 12.50
N PHE A 336 22.40 3.09 12.86
CA PHE A 336 21.92 2.08 13.81
C PHE A 336 22.44 2.36 15.21
#